data_AF-A0A2N0XL37-F1
#
_entry.id   AF-A0A2N0XL37-F1
#
_cell.length_a   1.000
_cell.length_b   1.000
_cell.length_c   1.000
_cell.angle_alpha   90.00
_cell.angle_beta   90.00
_cell.angle_gamma   90.00
#
_symmetry.space_group_name_H-M   'P 1'
#
loop_
_entity.id
_entity.type
_entity.pdbx_description
1 polymer ?
#
loop_
_entity_poly.entity_id
_entity_poly.type
_entity_poly.pdbx_seq_one_letter_code
_entity_poly.pdbx_strand_id
1 'polypeptide(L)'
;MNSSEEKQVFLLGRILKRDPQRVQNLLVQRKLMAPKVAIEFSNTLLQRRLRNYDNQSIRQVYLDNYRTDDNASDYERVMQIFSHA
;
A
#
# COMPACT_ATOMS: atom_id res chain seq x y z
N MET A 1 -0.97 0.60 14.45
CA MET A 1 -1.53 1.67 13.60
C MET A 1 -2.72 2.32 14.31
N ASN A 2 -2.77 3.64 14.42
CA ASN A 2 -3.89 4.37 15.03
C ASN A 2 -4.98 4.73 13.99
N SER A 3 -6.15 5.20 14.44
CA SER A 3 -7.28 5.52 13.55
C SER A 3 -6.97 6.58 12.48
N SER A 4 -6.11 7.57 12.79
CA SER A 4 -5.71 8.58 11.80
C SER A 4 -4.82 7.98 10.71
N GLU A 5 -3.86 7.15 11.11
CA GLU A 5 -2.98 6.43 10.19
C GLU A 5 -3.78 5.47 9.29
N GLU A 6 -4.73 4.73 9.84
CA GLU A 6 -5.58 3.82 9.05
C GLU A 6 -6.38 4.58 7.98
N LYS A 7 -6.90 5.77 8.28
CA LYS A 7 -7.58 6.63 7.30
C LYS A 7 -6.63 7.08 6.19
N GLN A 8 -5.38 7.42 6.53
CA GLN A 8 -4.37 7.80 5.54
C GLN A 8 -4.00 6.62 4.64
N VAL A 9 -3.80 5.43 5.22
CA VAL A 9 -3.54 4.18 4.47
C VAL A 9 -4.73 3.83 3.57
N PHE A 10 -5.97 3.97 4.07
CA PHE A 10 -7.18 3.75 3.30
C PHE A 10 -7.26 4.69 2.08
N LEU A 11 -7.06 6.00 2.29
CA LEU A 11 -7.04 6.98 1.21
C LEU A 11 -5.93 6.68 0.20
N LEU A 12 -4.75 6.29 0.65
CA LEU A 12 -3.63 5.89 -0.20
C LEU A 12 -4.00 4.68 -1.07
N GLY A 13 -4.57 3.63 -0.48
CA GLY A 13 -5.04 2.44 -1.21
C GLY A 13 -6.12 2.79 -2.24
N ARG A 14 -7.08 3.65 -1.88
CA ARG A 14 -8.14 4.10 -2.80
C ARG A 14 -7.59 4.89 -3.98
N ILE A 15 -6.62 5.79 -3.75
CA ILE A 15 -5.96 6.52 -4.83
C ILE A 15 -5.15 5.55 -5.69
N LEU A 16 -4.42 4.60 -5.09
CA LEU A 16 -3.60 3.62 -5.83
C LEU A 16 -4.43 2.80 -6.81
N LYS A 17 -5.60 2.32 -6.39
CA LYS A 17 -6.52 1.54 -7.25
C LYS A 17 -7.09 2.36 -8.40
N ARG A 18 -7.33 3.66 -8.19
CA ARG A 18 -7.94 4.55 -9.19
C ARG A 18 -6.93 5.20 -10.13
N ASP A 19 -5.80 5.62 -9.58
CA ASP A 19 -4.79 6.47 -10.22
C ASP A 19 -3.41 6.18 -9.59
N PRO A 20 -2.75 5.09 -10.00
CA PRO A 20 -1.44 4.70 -9.48
C PRO A 20 -0.35 5.74 -9.82
N GLN A 21 -0.50 6.46 -10.94
CA GLN A 21 0.44 7.51 -11.34
C GLN A 21 0.44 8.67 -10.33
N ARG A 22 -0.74 9.05 -9.83
CA ARG A 22 -0.84 10.04 -8.75
C ARG A 22 -0.15 9.57 -7.47
N VAL A 23 -0.28 8.30 -7.09
CA VAL A 23 0.44 7.77 -5.92
C VAL A 23 1.95 7.82 -6.14
N GLN A 24 2.43 7.43 -7.33
CA GLN A 24 3.84 7.53 -7.69
C GLN A 24 4.36 8.98 -7.57
N ASN A 25 3.60 9.96 -8.06
CA ASN A 25 3.97 11.37 -7.97
C ASN A 25 4.02 11.86 -6.50
N LEU A 26 3.06 11.44 -5.66
CA LEU A 26 3.02 11.80 -4.25
C LEU A 26 4.20 11.19 -3.46
N LEU A 27 4.62 9.97 -3.82
CA LEU A 27 5.79 9.29 -3.26
C LEU A 27 7.08 10.04 -3.63
N VAL A 28 7.27 10.37 -4.91
CA VAL A 28 8.45 11.11 -5.39
C VAL A 28 8.56 12.49 -4.74
N GLN A 29 7.43 13.19 -4.60
CA GLN A 29 7.40 14.51 -3.96
C GLN A 29 7.51 14.46 -2.43
N ARG A 30 7.55 13.27 -1.81
CA ARG A 30 7.54 13.06 -0.36
C ARG A 30 6.38 13.79 0.36
N LYS A 31 5.22 13.87 -0.30
CA LYS A 31 4.02 14.57 0.20
C LYS A 31 2.99 13.65 0.86
N LEU A 32 3.31 12.37 1.03
CA LEU A 32 2.41 11.42 1.69
C LEU A 32 2.56 11.52 3.21
N MET A 33 1.47 11.90 3.86
CA MET A 33 1.28 11.71 5.30
C MET A 33 0.69 10.31 5.50
N ALA A 34 1.51 9.27 5.35
CA ALA A 34 1.11 7.88 5.61
C ALA A 34 2.23 7.16 6.37
N PRO A 35 1.92 6.10 7.15
CA PRO A 35 2.94 5.29 7.80
C PRO A 35 3.99 4.78 6.83
N LYS A 36 5.25 4.69 7.28
CA LYS A 36 6.39 4.23 6.47
C LYS A 36 6.11 2.89 5.80
N VAL A 37 5.55 1.92 6.52
CA VAL A 37 5.16 0.60 6.00
C VAL A 37 4.17 0.69 4.83
N ALA A 38 3.23 1.64 4.85
CA ALA A 38 2.27 1.83 3.77
C ALA A 38 2.89 2.46 2.53
N ILE A 39 3.85 3.38 2.72
CA ILE A 39 4.64 4.00 1.66
C ILE A 39 5.52 2.94 0.99
N GLU A 40 6.23 2.12 1.78
CA GLU A 40 7.07 1.03 1.28
C GLU A 40 6.25 -0.01 0.52
N PHE A 41 5.13 -0.45 1.08
CA PHE A 41 4.22 -1.37 0.42
C PHE A 41 3.67 -0.82 -0.91
N SER A 42 3.27 0.46 -0.94
CA SER A 42 2.81 1.14 -2.15
C SER A 42 3.88 1.21 -3.24
N ASN A 43 5.14 1.50 -2.85
CA ASN A 43 6.27 1.48 -3.79
C ASN A 43 6.44 0.10 -4.43
N THR A 44 6.38 -0.97 -3.64
CA THR A 44 6.52 -2.35 -4.14
C THR A 44 5.38 -2.71 -5.10
N LEU A 45 4.15 -2.33 -4.78
CA LEU A 45 2.99 -2.51 -5.68
C LEU A 45 3.22 -1.79 -7.03
N LEU A 46 3.69 -0.55 -7.00
CA LEU A 46 3.98 0.24 -8.21
C LEU A 46 5.14 -0.36 -9.03
N GLN A 47 6.18 -0.88 -8.38
CA GLN A 47 7.33 -1.53 -9.03
C GLN A 47 6.95 -2.81 -9.75
N ARG A 48 5.95 -3.56 -9.23
CA ARG A 48 5.43 -4.77 -9.86
C ARG A 48 4.69 -4.50 -11.18
N ARG A 49 4.40 -3.23 -11.52
CA ARG A 49 3.71 -2.80 -12.76
C ARG A 49 2.47 -3.65 -13.04
N LEU A 50 1.67 -3.86 -11.99
CA LEU A 50 0.48 -4.68 -12.06
C LEU A 50 -0.49 -4.08 -13.10
N ARG A 51 -1.18 -4.96 -13.85
CA ARG A 51 -2.21 -4.53 -14.80
C ARG A 51 -3.35 -3.80 -14.10
N ASN A 52 -3.67 -4.23 -12.89
CA ASN A 52 -4.67 -3.67 -11.98
C ASN A 52 -4.23 -3.90 -10.52
N TYR A 53 -4.72 -3.06 -9.61
CA TYR A 53 -4.46 -3.17 -8.18
C TYR A 53 -5.67 -3.79 -7.47
N ASP A 54 -6.12 -4.95 -7.96
CA ASP A 54 -7.20 -5.67 -7.29
C ASP A 54 -6.72 -6.33 -5.99
N ASN A 55 -7.68 -6.75 -5.16
CA ASN A 55 -7.40 -7.30 -3.84
C ASN A 55 -6.54 -8.57 -3.92
N GLN A 56 -6.70 -9.37 -4.97
CA GLN A 56 -5.92 -10.59 -5.17
C GLN A 56 -4.46 -10.26 -5.48
N SER A 57 -4.22 -9.32 -6.39
CA SER A 57 -2.87 -8.88 -6.77
C SER A 57 -2.15 -8.21 -5.61
N ILE A 58 -2.86 -7.36 -4.84
CA ILE A 58 -2.31 -6.72 -3.64
C ILE A 58 -1.93 -7.78 -2.58
N ARG A 59 -2.81 -8.75 -2.34
CA ARG A 59 -2.54 -9.86 -1.42
C ARG A 59 -1.34 -10.71 -1.88
N GLN A 60 -1.22 -10.98 -3.18
CA GLN A 60 -0.10 -11.75 -3.72
C GLN A 60 1.22 -11.02 -3.47
N VAL A 61 1.28 -9.70 -3.69
CA VAL A 61 2.48 -8.91 -3.40
C VAL A 61 2.85 -8.94 -1.92
N TYR A 62 1.87 -8.93 -1.01
CA TYR A 62 2.14 -9.16 0.41
C TYR A 62 2.78 -10.54 0.66
N LEU A 63 2.16 -11.60 0.15
CA LEU A 63 2.64 -12.98 0.35
C LEU A 63 4.05 -13.19 -0.21
N ASP A 64 4.34 -12.59 -1.37
CA ASP A 64 5.61 -12.76 -2.08
C ASP A 64 6.78 -12.03 -1.39
N ASN A 65 6.54 -10.90 -0.71
CA ASN A 65 7.63 -10.00 -0.28
C ASN A 65 7.70 -9.80 1.25
N TYR A 66 6.60 -9.97 1.97
CA TYR A 66 6.50 -9.48 3.36
C TYR A 66 5.99 -10.52 4.37
N ARG A 67 5.53 -11.70 3.93
CA ARG A 67 4.99 -12.72 4.83
C ARG A 67 5.98 -13.20 5.89
N THR A 68 7.27 -13.22 5.57
CA THR A 68 8.35 -13.67 6.45
C THR A 68 9.21 -12.52 6.98
N ASP A 69 8.78 -11.26 6.77
CA ASP A 69 9.47 -10.08 7.29
C ASP A 69 9.22 -9.94 8.80
N ASP A 70 10.15 -9.38 9.54
CA ASP A 70 9.98 -9.09 10.97
C ASP A 70 8.76 -8.18 11.24
N ASN A 71 8.37 -7.35 10.26
CA ASN A 71 7.21 -6.47 10.31
C ASN A 71 5.99 -7.04 9.55
N ALA A 72 5.92 -8.36 9.34
CA ALA A 72 4.85 -8.99 8.55
C ALA A 72 3.44 -8.61 9.02
N SER A 73 3.23 -8.38 10.32
CA SER A 73 1.94 -7.97 10.90
C SER A 73 1.52 -6.56 10.48
N ASP A 74 2.46 -5.62 10.41
CA ASP A 74 2.19 -4.25 9.95
C ASP A 74 1.88 -4.22 8.45
N TYR A 75 2.64 -4.98 7.65
CA TYR A 75 2.36 -5.14 6.22
C TYR A 75 1.03 -5.85 5.96
N GLU A 76 0.69 -6.85 6.77
CA GLU A 76 -0.60 -7.52 6.70
C GLU A 76 -1.74 -6.53 6.98
N ARG A 77 -1.58 -5.67 8.00
CA ARG A 77 -2.57 -4.63 8.32
C ARG A 77 -2.76 -3.64 7.18
N VAL A 78 -1.67 -3.17 6.57
CA VAL A 78 -1.73 -2.29 5.38
C VAL A 78 -2.45 -2.98 4.22
N MET A 79 -2.08 -4.23 3.92
CA MET A 79 -2.69 -5.03 2.85
C MET A 79 -4.20 -5.22 3.08
N GLN A 80 -4.61 -5.50 4.32
CA GLN A 80 -6.02 -5.60 4.69
C GLN A 80 -6.74 -4.27 4.42
N ILE A 81 -6.19 -3.14 4.86
CA ILE A 81 -6.80 -1.83 4.62
C ILE A 81 -6.91 -1.54 3.12
N PHE A 82 -5.86 -1.81 2.35
CA PHE A 82 -5.87 -1.64 0.89
C PHE A 82 -6.93 -2.50 0.22
N SER A 83 -7.18 -3.71 0.73
CA SER A 83 -8.19 -4.62 0.17
C SER A 83 -9.63 -4.11 0.39
N HIS A 84 -9.86 -3.26 1.39
CA HIS A 84 -11.18 -2.67 1.70
C HIS A 84 -11.36 -1.24 1.16
N ALA A 85 -10.30 -0.64 0.60
CA ALA A 85 -10.29 0.71 0.01
C ALA A 85 -10.91 0.78 -1.39
#